data_AF-A0AAU9RRA2-F1
#
_entry.id   AF-A0AAU9RRA2-F1
#
_cell.length_a   1.000
_cell.length_b   1.000
_cell.length_c   1.000
_cell.angle_alpha   90.00
_cell.angle_beta   90.00
_cell.angle_gamma   90.00
#
_symmetry.space_group_name_H-M   'P 1'
#
loop_
_entity.id
_entity.type
_entity.pdbx_description
1 polymer ?
#
loop_
_entity_poly.entity_id
_entity_poly.type
_entity_poly.pdbx_seq_one_letter_code
_entity_poly.pdbx_strand_id
1 'polypeptide(L)'
;MGFDPTTSKFVEALSAVQGLSEKAIEEKVNFYKRLGFSVGDVWEMFKKCPVSLRLSVKNIAQRFEFLKKCGVLEEDEILSVFKKSPEFIGYSEQKITNSIETFLCLGFSKEEIVMMVKRFPQCLDISTETVKKKTKFLVKKKNKFRVKKMRWPLKAVASHPQVLGYSMEKRIVPRCNVLKALLSKGLLGDRDRKLPENESVLVCTDEDFLNRFVRNHDDNELVAELMAIFTRDCSS
;
A
#
# COMPACT_ATOMS: atom_id res chain seq x y z
N MET A 1 -29.33 -1.80 9.90
CA MET A 1 -27.88 -2.02 9.69
C MET A 1 -27.12 -0.77 9.20
N GLY A 2 -27.78 0.33 8.80
CA GLY A 2 -27.07 1.57 8.43
C GLY A 2 -26.24 1.49 7.15
N PHE A 3 -26.64 0.63 6.21
CA PHE A 3 -26.11 0.56 4.84
C PHE A 3 -27.14 1.16 3.89
N ASP A 4 -26.67 1.76 2.80
CA ASP A 4 -27.50 2.19 1.68
C ASP A 4 -28.03 0.94 0.92
N PRO A 5 -29.36 0.73 0.86
CA PRO A 5 -29.96 -0.44 0.20
C PRO A 5 -29.61 -0.60 -1.29
N THR A 6 -29.15 0.45 -1.96
CA THR A 6 -28.80 0.44 -3.38
C THR A 6 -27.38 -0.08 -3.66
N THR A 7 -26.58 -0.27 -2.61
CA THR A 7 -25.16 -0.62 -2.72
C THR A 7 -24.91 -2.13 -2.61
N SER A 8 -23.86 -2.63 -3.27
CA SER A 8 -23.42 -4.02 -3.11
C SER A 8 -23.13 -4.38 -1.64
N LYS A 9 -22.63 -3.41 -0.86
CA LYS A 9 -22.36 -3.58 0.58
C LYS A 9 -23.62 -3.95 1.38
N PHE A 10 -24.80 -3.46 1.00
CA PHE A 10 -26.04 -3.86 1.66
C PHE A 10 -26.33 -5.35 1.42
N VAL A 11 -26.16 -5.82 0.18
CA VAL A 11 -26.34 -7.23 -0.18
C VAL A 11 -25.32 -8.11 0.54
N GLU A 12 -24.06 -7.70 0.60
CA GLU A 12 -23.00 -8.40 1.34
C GLU A 12 -23.32 -8.47 2.83
N ALA A 13 -23.76 -7.37 3.43
CA ALA A 13 -24.14 -7.28 4.85
C ALA A 13 -25.34 -8.16 5.16
N LEU A 14 -26.40 -8.08 4.34
CA LEU A 14 -27.58 -8.93 4.49
C LEU A 14 -27.19 -10.40 4.43
N SER A 15 -26.44 -10.79 3.40
CA SER A 15 -25.97 -12.17 3.23
C SER A 15 -25.02 -12.62 4.36
N ALA A 16 -24.27 -11.71 4.98
CA ALA A 16 -23.43 -12.04 6.14
C ALA A 16 -24.22 -12.29 7.42
N VAL A 17 -25.36 -11.62 7.62
CA VAL A 17 -26.18 -11.76 8.83
C VAL A 17 -27.35 -12.74 8.68
N GLN A 18 -27.80 -13.02 7.45
CA GLN A 18 -28.99 -13.84 7.17
C GLN A 18 -28.94 -15.25 7.80
N GLY A 19 -27.75 -15.80 8.04
CA GLY A 19 -27.55 -17.10 8.68
C GLY A 19 -27.05 -17.04 10.13
N LEU A 20 -26.98 -15.86 10.75
CA LEU A 20 -26.48 -15.69 12.12
C LEU A 20 -27.62 -15.43 13.11
N SER A 21 -27.64 -16.17 14.22
CA SER A 21 -28.51 -15.86 15.35
C SER A 21 -27.98 -14.64 16.12
N GLU A 22 -28.86 -13.96 16.84
CA GLU A 22 -28.49 -12.84 17.71
C GLU A 22 -27.41 -13.24 18.72
N LYS A 23 -27.55 -14.43 19.33
CA LYS A 23 -26.55 -15.01 20.22
C LYS A 23 -25.18 -15.21 19.53
N ALA A 24 -25.16 -15.68 18.28
CA ALA A 24 -23.91 -15.86 17.54
C ALA A 24 -23.23 -14.53 17.20
N ILE A 25 -24.01 -13.47 16.96
CA ILE A 25 -23.49 -12.11 16.76
C ILE A 25 -22.91 -11.59 18.08
N GLU A 26 -23.63 -11.74 19.20
CA GLU A 26 -23.20 -11.32 20.52
C GLU A 26 -21.89 -12.01 20.95
N GLU A 27 -21.78 -13.33 20.73
CA GLU A 27 -20.56 -14.10 21.01
C GLU A 27 -19.35 -13.56 20.24
N LYS A 28 -19.53 -13.19 18.96
CA LYS A 28 -18.47 -12.58 18.14
C LYS A 28 -18.09 -11.19 18.65
N VAL A 29 -19.07 -10.34 18.96
CA VAL A 29 -18.82 -9.00 19.50
C VAL A 29 -18.05 -9.11 20.82
N ASN A 30 -18.47 -10.00 21.72
CA ASN A 30 -17.78 -10.26 22.98
C ASN A 30 -16.36 -10.80 22.78
N PHE A 31 -16.13 -11.61 21.76
CA PHE A 31 -14.79 -12.05 21.41
C PHE A 31 -13.90 -10.89 20.94
N TYR A 32 -14.37 -10.03 20.04
CA TYR A 32 -13.63 -8.84 19.64
C TYR A 32 -13.37 -7.88 20.81
N LYS A 33 -14.30 -7.76 21.76
CA LYS A 33 -14.05 -7.01 23.01
C LYS A 33 -12.90 -7.58 23.82
N ARG A 34 -12.79 -8.91 23.93
CA ARG A 34 -11.65 -9.58 24.59
C ARG A 34 -10.33 -9.34 23.88
N LEU A 35 -10.36 -9.15 22.56
CA LEU A 35 -9.18 -8.74 21.78
C LEU A 35 -8.83 -7.25 21.95
N GLY A 36 -9.67 -6.44 22.60
CA GLY A 36 -9.42 -5.02 22.85
C GLY A 36 -10.20 -4.06 21.95
N PHE A 37 -11.12 -4.54 21.11
CA PHE A 37 -11.99 -3.66 20.31
C PHE A 37 -13.20 -3.17 21.12
N SER A 38 -13.59 -1.92 20.92
CA SER A 38 -14.90 -1.45 21.39
C SER A 38 -16.03 -2.00 20.50
N VAL A 39 -17.27 -1.97 21.00
CA VAL A 39 -18.46 -2.32 20.18
C VAL A 39 -18.56 -1.40 18.95
N GLY A 40 -18.17 -0.13 19.10
CA GLY A 40 -18.10 0.82 17.99
C GLY A 40 -17.09 0.40 16.92
N ASP A 41 -15.90 -0.06 17.32
CA ASP A 41 -14.89 -0.56 16.38
C ASP A 41 -15.41 -1.77 15.61
N VAL A 42 -16.05 -2.74 16.29
CA VAL A 42 -16.63 -3.92 15.64
C VAL A 42 -17.67 -3.50 14.61
N TRP A 43 -18.50 -2.52 14.94
CA TRP A 43 -19.51 -1.99 14.03
C TRP A 43 -18.90 -1.27 12.82
N GLU A 44 -17.85 -0.46 13.02
CA GLU A 44 -17.11 0.18 11.93
C GLU A 44 -16.45 -0.86 11.01
N MET A 45 -15.82 -1.89 11.59
CA MET A 45 -15.21 -2.99 10.84
C MET A 45 -16.25 -3.73 9.99
N PHE A 46 -17.43 -4.01 10.56
CA PHE A 46 -18.54 -4.62 9.82
C PHE A 46 -19.02 -3.75 8.64
N LYS A 47 -19.17 -2.43 8.84
CA LYS A 47 -19.54 -1.51 7.75
C LYS A 47 -18.50 -1.46 6.62
N LYS A 48 -17.22 -1.61 6.95
CA LYS A 48 -16.14 -1.65 5.95
C LYS A 48 -16.11 -2.96 5.19
N CYS A 49 -16.21 -4.08 5.91
CA CYS A 49 -16.10 -5.44 5.37
C CYS A 49 -17.17 -6.34 6.00
N PRO A 50 -18.40 -6.34 5.47
CA PRO A 50 -19.51 -7.06 6.08
C PRO A 50 -19.30 -8.58 6.13
N VAL A 51 -18.58 -9.10 5.14
CA VAL A 51 -18.23 -10.52 5.05
C VAL A 51 -17.33 -11.01 6.18
N SER A 52 -16.65 -10.11 6.92
CA SER A 52 -15.79 -10.49 8.05
C SER A 52 -16.57 -11.17 9.19
N LEU A 53 -17.86 -10.84 9.39
CA LEU A 53 -18.70 -11.49 10.40
C LEU A 53 -18.98 -12.98 10.12
N ARG A 54 -18.82 -13.44 8.87
CA ARG A 54 -18.99 -14.87 8.53
C ARG A 54 -17.88 -15.73 9.12
N LEU A 55 -16.72 -15.15 9.41
CA LEU A 55 -15.58 -15.89 9.95
C LEU A 55 -15.88 -16.37 11.37
N SER A 56 -15.51 -17.63 11.66
CA SER A 56 -15.67 -18.18 13.01
C SER A 56 -14.75 -17.46 14.00
N VAL A 57 -15.15 -17.40 15.27
CA VAL A 57 -14.30 -16.89 16.36
C VAL A 57 -12.94 -17.62 16.38
N LYS A 58 -12.94 -18.93 16.13
CA LYS A 58 -11.73 -19.74 16.02
C LYS A 58 -10.80 -19.25 14.90
N ASN A 59 -11.34 -18.98 13.72
CA ASN A 59 -10.53 -18.50 12.59
C ASN A 59 -9.94 -17.12 12.87
N ILE A 60 -10.73 -16.23 13.49
CA ILE A 60 -10.24 -14.89 13.89
C ILE A 60 -9.11 -15.05 14.92
N ALA A 61 -9.30 -15.84 15.97
CA ALA A 61 -8.30 -16.08 17.01
C ALA A 61 -6.99 -16.65 16.42
N GLN A 62 -7.09 -17.68 15.58
CA GLN A 62 -5.94 -18.29 14.91
C GLN A 62 -5.17 -17.28 14.08
N ARG A 63 -5.87 -16.35 13.39
CA ARG A 63 -5.21 -15.32 12.59
C ARG A 63 -4.45 -14.31 13.45
N PHE A 64 -5.03 -13.87 14.56
CA PHE A 64 -4.35 -12.98 15.49
C PHE A 64 -3.08 -13.63 16.06
N GLU A 65 -3.18 -14.88 16.50
CA GLU A 65 -2.03 -15.64 17.00
C GLU A 65 -0.95 -15.87 15.93
N PHE A 66 -1.35 -16.16 14.68
CA PHE A 66 -0.43 -16.27 13.56
C PHE A 66 0.36 -14.97 13.35
N LEU A 67 -0.30 -13.81 13.34
CA LEU A 67 0.33 -12.52 13.12
C LEU A 67 1.30 -12.15 14.25
N LYS A 68 0.95 -12.45 15.50
CA LYS A 68 1.87 -12.32 16.65
C LYS A 68 3.12 -13.18 16.44
N LYS A 69 2.95 -14.42 15.97
CA LYS A 69 4.05 -15.35 15.69
C LYS A 69 4.95 -14.95 14.51
N CYS A 70 4.48 -14.11 13.59
CA CYS A 70 5.34 -13.56 12.54
C CYS A 70 6.47 -12.69 13.11
N GLY A 71 6.35 -12.18 14.35
CA GLY A 71 7.41 -11.46 15.04
C GLY A 71 7.79 -10.12 14.40
N VAL A 72 6.85 -9.54 13.64
CA VAL A 72 6.96 -8.21 13.01
C VAL A 72 5.95 -7.23 13.57
N LEU A 73 4.70 -7.65 13.79
CA LEU A 73 3.63 -6.80 14.30
C LEU A 73 3.38 -7.11 15.78
N GLU A 74 3.34 -6.06 16.58
CA GLU A 74 2.91 -6.15 17.98
C GLU A 74 1.39 -6.13 18.10
N GLU A 75 0.86 -6.47 19.28
CA GLU A 75 -0.58 -6.64 19.49
C GLU A 75 -1.41 -5.39 19.16
N ASP A 76 -0.97 -4.21 19.61
CA ASP A 76 -1.66 -2.94 19.32
C ASP A 76 -1.64 -2.59 17.82
N GLU A 77 -0.59 -3.01 17.12
CA GLU A 77 -0.43 -2.79 15.68
C GLU A 77 -1.34 -3.69 14.88
N ILE A 78 -1.48 -4.95 15.29
CA ILE A 78 -2.46 -5.88 14.72
C ILE A 78 -3.86 -5.29 14.90
N LEU A 79 -4.23 -4.83 16.10
CA LEU A 79 -5.54 -4.22 16.34
C LEU A 79 -5.78 -3.00 15.47
N SER A 80 -4.77 -2.12 15.34
CA SER A 80 -4.81 -0.93 14.49
C SER A 80 -5.02 -1.28 13.01
N VAL A 81 -4.30 -2.27 12.50
CA VAL A 81 -4.40 -2.74 11.10
C VAL A 81 -5.79 -3.32 10.83
N PHE A 82 -6.32 -4.17 11.71
CA PHE A 82 -7.64 -4.77 11.57
C PHE A 82 -8.77 -3.73 11.61
N LYS A 83 -8.70 -2.77 12.54
CA LYS A 83 -9.69 -1.67 12.60
C LYS A 83 -9.71 -0.86 11.30
N LYS A 84 -8.52 -0.60 10.75
CA LYS A 84 -8.39 0.19 9.52
C LYS A 84 -8.86 -0.59 8.28
N SER A 85 -8.43 -1.85 8.16
CA SER A 85 -8.60 -2.70 6.98
C SER A 85 -9.00 -4.14 7.39
N PRO A 86 -10.28 -4.38 7.76
CA PRO A 86 -10.71 -5.68 8.26
C PRO A 86 -10.57 -6.81 7.24
N GLU A 87 -10.51 -6.50 5.93
CA GLU A 87 -10.24 -7.43 4.85
C GLU A 87 -8.89 -8.15 4.97
N PHE A 88 -7.95 -7.59 5.74
CA PHE A 88 -6.64 -8.19 6.02
C PHE A 88 -6.77 -9.60 6.64
N ILE A 89 -7.86 -9.88 7.36
CA ILE A 89 -8.14 -11.21 7.91
C ILE A 89 -8.28 -12.30 6.82
N GLY A 90 -8.62 -11.91 5.59
CA GLY A 90 -8.80 -12.83 4.47
C GLY A 90 -7.51 -13.21 3.77
N TYR A 91 -6.38 -12.58 4.12
CA TYR A 91 -5.13 -12.82 3.40
C TYR A 91 -4.60 -14.23 3.67
N SER A 92 -3.80 -14.77 2.76
CA SER A 92 -3.17 -16.06 2.97
C SER A 92 -2.00 -15.92 3.94
N GLU A 93 -1.91 -16.80 4.93
CA GLU A 93 -0.79 -16.88 5.86
C GLU A 93 0.54 -17.07 5.11
N GLN A 94 0.56 -17.94 4.09
CA GLN A 94 1.74 -18.15 3.25
C GLN A 94 2.16 -16.89 2.51
N LYS A 95 1.20 -16.12 1.97
CA LYS A 95 1.51 -14.86 1.28
C LYS A 95 2.09 -13.83 2.25
N ILE A 96 1.50 -13.71 3.45
CA ILE A 96 2.00 -12.80 4.50
C ILE A 96 3.45 -13.17 4.84
N THR A 97 3.74 -14.44 5.15
CA THR A 97 5.08 -14.92 5.49
C THR A 97 6.08 -14.63 4.36
N ASN A 98 5.76 -15.05 3.13
CA ASN A 98 6.62 -14.83 1.96
C ASN A 98 6.89 -13.35 1.70
N SER A 99 5.89 -12.49 1.92
CA SER A 99 6.02 -11.05 1.73
C SER A 99 6.91 -10.43 2.80
N ILE A 100 6.72 -10.79 4.07
CA ILE A 100 7.56 -10.32 5.19
C ILE A 100 9.03 -10.71 4.95
N GLU A 101 9.28 -11.98 4.66
CA GLU A 101 10.63 -12.48 4.34
C GLU A 101 11.22 -11.75 3.14
N THR A 102 10.43 -11.51 2.10
CA THR A 102 10.87 -10.75 0.92
C THR A 102 11.27 -9.32 1.29
N PHE A 103 10.52 -8.63 2.15
CA PHE A 103 10.89 -7.28 2.61
C PHE A 103 12.19 -7.30 3.41
N LEU A 104 12.34 -8.24 4.35
CA LEU A 104 13.59 -8.41 5.11
C LEU A 104 14.78 -8.69 4.18
N CYS A 105 14.64 -9.59 3.20
CA CYS A 105 15.68 -9.88 2.20
C CYS A 105 16.03 -8.68 1.30
N LEU A 106 15.09 -7.76 1.09
CA LEU A 106 15.32 -6.51 0.36
C LEU A 106 16.00 -5.43 1.23
N GLY A 107 16.16 -5.69 2.52
CA GLY A 107 16.86 -4.85 3.48
C GLY A 107 15.97 -3.90 4.28
N PHE A 108 14.64 -4.05 4.23
CA PHE A 108 13.76 -3.26 5.08
C PHE A 108 13.89 -3.70 6.55
N SER A 109 13.87 -2.73 7.47
CA SER A 109 13.81 -3.04 8.90
C SER A 109 12.41 -3.52 9.32
N LYS A 110 12.29 -4.14 10.50
CA LYS A 110 10.97 -4.56 11.03
C LYS A 110 10.05 -3.35 11.19
N GLU A 111 10.58 -2.24 11.70
CA GLU A 111 9.86 -0.98 11.91
C GLU A 111 9.37 -0.38 10.59
N GLU A 112 10.18 -0.48 9.52
CA GLU A 112 9.76 -0.08 8.18
C GLU A 112 8.63 -0.98 7.65
N ILE A 113 8.71 -2.30 7.86
CA ILE A 113 7.64 -3.24 7.44
C ILE A 113 6.35 -2.94 8.21
N VAL A 114 6.42 -2.75 9.52
CA VAL A 114 5.29 -2.33 10.36
C VAL A 114 4.65 -1.04 9.80
N MET A 115 5.47 -0.03 9.50
CA MET A 115 4.99 1.22 8.91
C MET A 115 4.26 0.98 7.59
N MET A 116 4.81 0.12 6.73
CA MET A 116 4.20 -0.25 5.46
C MET A 116 2.84 -0.92 5.66
N VAL A 117 2.75 -1.90 6.56
CA VAL A 117 1.52 -2.65 6.83
C VAL A 117 0.45 -1.73 7.42
N LYS A 118 0.78 -0.86 8.39
CA LYS A 118 -0.18 0.11 8.97
C LYS A 118 -0.72 1.11 7.93
N ARG A 119 0.11 1.48 6.94
CA ARG A 119 -0.27 2.42 5.88
C ARG A 119 -1.04 1.76 4.75
N PHE A 120 -0.63 0.57 4.31
CA PHE A 120 -1.18 -0.14 3.15
C PHE A 120 -1.03 -1.66 3.31
N PRO A 121 -1.91 -2.33 4.09
CA PRO A 121 -1.82 -3.77 4.36
C PRO A 121 -1.79 -4.63 3.10
N GLN A 122 -2.41 -4.15 2.01
CA GLN A 122 -2.37 -4.78 0.68
C GLN A 122 -0.95 -5.04 0.17
N CYS A 123 0.08 -4.36 0.70
CA CYS A 123 1.47 -4.66 0.35
C CYS A 123 1.87 -6.12 0.62
N LEU A 124 1.20 -6.80 1.57
CA LEU A 124 1.43 -8.20 1.90
C LEU A 124 0.75 -9.21 0.96
N ASP A 125 -0.15 -8.76 0.08
CA ASP A 125 -0.83 -9.61 -0.90
C ASP A 125 -0.23 -9.49 -2.32
N ILE A 126 0.69 -8.54 -2.52
CA ILE A 126 1.41 -8.34 -3.78
C ILE A 126 2.42 -9.47 -3.97
N SER A 127 2.55 -9.98 -5.20
CA SER A 127 3.51 -11.05 -5.48
C SER A 127 4.95 -10.63 -5.15
N THR A 128 5.74 -11.57 -4.63
CA THR A 128 7.12 -11.30 -4.20
C THR A 128 7.99 -10.82 -5.37
N GLU A 129 7.73 -11.32 -6.58
CA GLU A 129 8.36 -10.93 -7.83
C GLU A 129 8.12 -9.46 -8.14
N THR A 130 6.87 -9.01 -7.99
CA THR A 130 6.47 -7.62 -8.21
C THR A 130 7.12 -6.70 -7.19
N VAL A 131 7.10 -7.07 -5.90
CA VAL A 131 7.77 -6.33 -4.83
C VAL A 131 9.26 -6.20 -5.12
N LYS A 132 9.95 -7.31 -5.43
CA LYS A 132 11.38 -7.30 -5.78
C LYS A 132 11.66 -6.44 -7.01
N LYS A 133 10.86 -6.52 -8.08
CA LYS A 133 11.01 -5.72 -9.31
C LYS A 133 10.90 -4.22 -9.00
N LYS A 134 9.83 -3.81 -8.34
CA LYS A 134 9.54 -2.39 -8.02
C LYS A 134 10.58 -1.81 -7.05
N THR A 135 10.88 -2.49 -5.95
CA THR A 135 11.88 -2.03 -4.98
C THR A 135 13.27 -1.92 -5.62
N LYS A 136 13.71 -2.91 -6.42
CA LYS A 136 15.00 -2.85 -7.11
C LYS A 136 15.08 -1.74 -8.16
N PHE A 137 13.96 -1.32 -8.75
CA PHE A 137 13.92 -0.20 -9.69
C PHE A 137 14.10 1.14 -8.96
N LEU A 138 13.41 1.32 -7.84
CA LEU A 138 13.41 2.57 -7.06
C LEU A 138 14.72 2.76 -6.26
N VAL A 139 15.20 1.69 -5.61
CA VAL A 139 16.23 1.79 -4.56
C VAL A 139 17.66 1.54 -5.07
N LYS A 140 17.84 0.58 -5.99
CA LYS A 140 19.16 -0.05 -6.16
C LYS A 140 20.23 0.93 -6.73
N LYS A 141 21.30 1.13 -5.95
CA LYS A 141 22.56 1.82 -6.30
C LYS A 141 23.39 0.93 -7.26
N LYS A 142 23.61 1.37 -8.51
CA LYS A 142 24.56 0.84 -9.52
C LYS A 142 24.51 -0.67 -9.86
N ASN A 143 24.31 -0.97 -11.14
CA ASN A 143 25.10 -1.99 -11.85
C ASN A 143 25.86 -1.28 -12.98
N LYS A 144 26.95 -1.87 -13.46
CA LYS A 144 27.87 -1.39 -14.53
C LYS A 144 27.19 -1.06 -15.88
N PHE A 145 25.88 -1.29 -16.00
CA PHE A 145 25.06 -1.01 -17.18
C PHE A 145 24.24 0.27 -17.02
N ARG A 146 24.22 1.08 -18.08
CA ARG A 146 23.79 2.48 -18.24
C ARG A 146 22.31 2.82 -17.91
N VAL A 147 21.73 2.29 -16.84
CA VAL A 147 20.40 2.72 -16.35
C VAL A 147 20.58 3.54 -15.07
N LYS A 148 20.44 4.87 -15.18
CA LYS A 148 20.31 5.75 -14.01
C LYS A 148 19.00 5.37 -13.28
N LYS A 149 19.09 4.59 -12.20
CA LYS A 149 17.96 4.30 -11.28
C LYS A 149 17.73 5.50 -10.35
N MET A 150 16.56 5.54 -9.70
CA MET A 150 16.13 6.68 -8.87
C MET A 150 16.94 6.86 -7.59
N ARG A 151 17.59 5.80 -7.09
CA ARG A 151 18.46 5.81 -5.89
C ARG A 151 17.72 6.26 -4.61
N TRP A 152 16.44 5.95 -4.51
CA TRP A 152 15.66 6.28 -3.33
C TRP A 152 16.09 5.42 -2.12
N PRO A 153 16.05 5.97 -0.89
CA PRO A 153 16.25 5.16 0.30
C PRO A 153 15.08 4.18 0.48
N LEU A 154 15.33 3.03 1.12
CA LEU A 154 14.26 2.06 1.45
C LEU A 154 13.14 2.71 2.26
N LYS A 155 13.52 3.55 3.24
CA LYS A 155 12.60 4.36 4.03
C LYS A 155 11.59 5.17 3.20
N ALA A 156 11.95 5.63 2.01
CA ALA A 156 11.01 6.34 1.14
C ALA A 156 9.93 5.42 0.59
N VAL A 157 10.29 4.19 0.22
CA VAL A 157 9.31 3.15 -0.15
C VAL A 157 8.47 2.75 1.06
N ALA A 158 9.09 2.63 2.25
CA ALA A 158 8.40 2.24 3.47
C ALA A 158 7.37 3.28 3.95
N SER A 159 7.67 4.56 3.75
CA SER A 159 6.78 5.67 4.09
C SER A 159 5.58 5.75 3.15
N HIS A 160 5.71 5.26 1.91
CA HIS A 160 4.67 5.30 0.87
C HIS A 160 4.50 3.94 0.16
N PRO A 161 4.09 2.89 0.89
CA PRO A 161 3.99 1.52 0.37
C PRO A 161 3.02 1.35 -0.80
N GLN A 162 2.08 2.30 -1.00
CA GLN A 162 1.14 2.33 -2.13
C GLN A 162 1.88 2.34 -3.48
N VAL A 163 3.13 2.81 -3.51
CA VAL A 163 3.98 2.73 -4.70
C VAL A 163 4.13 1.30 -5.22
N LEU A 164 4.08 0.30 -4.34
CA LEU A 164 4.12 -1.11 -4.72
C LEU A 164 2.84 -1.57 -5.42
N GLY A 165 1.72 -0.87 -5.22
CA GLY A 165 0.44 -1.12 -5.89
C GLY A 165 0.32 -0.49 -7.28
N TYR A 166 1.07 0.57 -7.60
CA TYR A 166 0.96 1.25 -8.89
C TYR A 166 1.56 0.46 -10.06
N SER A 167 1.00 0.65 -11.26
CA SER A 167 1.55 0.08 -12.49
C SER A 167 2.97 0.60 -12.76
N MET A 168 3.86 -0.32 -13.14
CA MET A 168 5.22 0.04 -13.52
C MET A 168 5.19 0.89 -14.80
N GLU A 169 4.48 0.42 -15.80
CA GLU A 169 4.48 0.95 -17.16
C GLU A 169 3.63 2.21 -17.28
N LYS A 170 2.50 2.29 -16.56
CA LYS A 170 1.58 3.44 -16.65
C LYS A 170 1.88 4.56 -15.65
N ARG A 171 2.61 4.31 -14.56
CA ARG A 171 2.81 5.32 -13.50
C ARG A 171 4.25 5.43 -13.03
N ILE A 172 4.88 4.33 -12.59
CA ILE A 172 6.20 4.41 -11.96
C ILE A 172 7.27 4.84 -12.96
N VAL A 173 7.38 4.16 -14.10
CA VAL A 173 8.42 4.39 -15.10
C VAL A 173 8.28 5.76 -15.78
N PRO A 174 7.11 6.18 -16.29
CA PRO A 174 6.98 7.48 -16.96
C PRO A 174 7.36 8.65 -16.04
N ARG A 175 6.85 8.65 -14.81
CA ARG A 175 7.17 9.70 -13.82
C ARG A 175 8.64 9.71 -13.43
N CYS A 176 9.24 8.52 -13.25
CA CYS A 176 10.68 8.43 -12.98
C CYS A 176 11.53 8.91 -14.17
N ASN A 177 11.07 8.72 -15.41
CA ASN A 177 11.80 9.19 -16.59
C ASN A 177 11.74 10.72 -16.72
N VAL A 178 10.59 11.35 -16.45
CA VAL A 178 10.48 12.81 -16.35
C VAL A 178 11.44 13.36 -15.30
N LEU A 179 11.45 12.79 -14.09
CA LEU A 179 12.39 13.21 -13.04
C LEU A 179 13.86 13.06 -13.46
N LYS A 180 14.21 11.98 -14.16
CA LYS A 180 15.59 11.78 -14.67
C LYS A 180 15.97 12.81 -15.73
N ALA A 181 15.05 13.16 -16.62
CA ALA A 181 15.27 14.19 -17.64
C ALA A 181 15.54 15.54 -16.97
N LEU A 182 14.68 15.94 -16.04
CA LEU A 182 14.84 17.15 -15.24
C LEU A 182 16.16 17.18 -14.46
N LEU A 183 16.53 16.09 -13.78
CA LEU A 183 17.81 15.95 -13.08
C LEU A 183 19.01 16.08 -14.03
N SER A 184 18.91 15.53 -15.25
CA SER A 184 20.00 15.61 -16.23
C SER A 184 20.20 17.01 -16.81
N LYS A 185 19.15 17.84 -16.80
CA LYS A 185 19.17 19.23 -17.23
C LYS A 185 19.45 20.21 -16.08
N GLY A 186 19.70 19.72 -14.86
CA GLY A 186 19.95 20.55 -13.67
C GLY A 186 18.71 21.26 -13.12
N LEU A 187 17.51 20.91 -13.59
CA LEU A 187 16.24 21.55 -13.21
C LEU A 187 15.64 21.00 -11.91
N LEU A 188 16.26 19.96 -11.35
CA LEU A 188 15.96 19.38 -10.05
C LEU A 188 17.25 19.16 -9.27
N GLY A 189 17.27 19.54 -7.98
CA GLY A 189 18.33 19.16 -7.05
C GLY A 189 19.63 19.96 -7.10
N ASP A 190 19.64 21.19 -7.64
CA ASP A 190 20.75 22.13 -7.42
C ASP A 190 20.48 23.03 -6.20
N ARG A 191 21.57 23.41 -5.52
CA ARG A 191 21.83 23.69 -4.09
C ARG A 191 20.75 24.32 -3.18
N ASP A 192 19.65 24.85 -3.71
CA ASP A 192 18.55 25.45 -2.93
C ASP A 192 17.18 24.79 -3.18
N ARG A 193 17.03 23.98 -4.23
CA ARG A 193 15.80 23.21 -4.49
C ARG A 193 15.98 21.78 -3.98
N LYS A 194 15.53 21.52 -2.74
CA LYS A 194 15.41 20.16 -2.18
C LYS A 194 14.82 19.23 -3.25
N LEU A 195 15.41 18.05 -3.46
CA LEU A 195 14.72 17.00 -4.21
C LEU A 195 13.29 16.91 -3.66
N PRO A 196 12.25 16.90 -4.52
CA PRO A 196 10.90 16.68 -4.03
C PRO A 196 10.95 15.43 -3.15
N GLU A 197 10.25 15.44 -2.01
CA GLU A 197 10.08 14.23 -1.21
C GLU A 197 9.65 13.13 -2.19
N ASN A 198 10.56 12.21 -2.47
CA ASN A 198 10.51 11.26 -3.59
C ASN A 198 9.15 10.54 -3.68
N GLU A 199 8.56 10.42 -2.51
CA GLU A 199 7.27 9.90 -2.10
C GLU A 199 6.05 10.58 -2.74
N SER A 200 6.01 11.92 -2.83
CA SER A 200 4.86 12.65 -3.37
C SER A 200 4.67 12.41 -4.88
N VAL A 201 5.77 12.15 -5.58
CA VAL A 201 5.81 12.09 -7.05
C VAL A 201 5.01 10.92 -7.60
N LEU A 202 5.05 9.76 -6.95
CA LEU A 202 4.33 8.58 -7.44
C LEU A 202 2.91 8.47 -6.90
N VAL A 203 2.59 9.21 -5.85
CA VAL A 203 1.29 9.14 -5.15
C VAL A 203 0.31 10.19 -5.66
N CYS A 204 0.79 11.35 -6.12
CA CYS A 204 -0.09 12.42 -6.61
C CYS A 204 -0.86 12.05 -7.89
N THR A 205 -1.89 12.85 -8.20
CA THR A 205 -2.67 12.69 -9.43
C THR A 205 -1.80 12.98 -10.67
N ASP A 206 -2.24 12.54 -11.85
CA ASP A 206 -1.52 12.86 -13.09
C ASP A 206 -1.51 14.37 -13.33
N GLU A 207 -2.61 15.06 -13.03
CA GLU A 207 -2.71 16.52 -13.18
C GLU A 207 -1.75 17.25 -12.23
N ASP A 208 -1.69 16.86 -10.95
CA ASP A 208 -0.73 17.43 -10.00
C ASP A 208 0.71 17.17 -10.44
N PHE A 209 0.99 15.96 -10.93
CA PHE A 209 2.32 15.61 -11.42
C PHE A 209 2.72 16.47 -12.62
N LEU A 210 1.84 16.56 -13.62
CA LEU A 210 2.07 17.35 -14.83
C LEU A 210 2.25 18.82 -14.50
N ASN A 211 1.40 19.40 -13.66
CA ASN A 211 1.50 20.80 -13.27
C ASN A 211 2.80 21.09 -12.53
N ARG A 212 3.27 20.20 -11.66
CA ARG A 212 4.50 20.45 -10.87
C ARG A 212 5.79 20.19 -11.64
N PHE A 213 5.84 19.14 -12.45
CA PHE A 213 7.09 18.64 -13.02
C PHE A 213 7.20 18.84 -14.54
N VAL A 214 6.09 19.04 -15.24
CA VAL A 214 6.08 19.11 -16.70
C VAL A 214 5.72 20.50 -17.21
N ARG A 215 4.64 21.11 -16.73
CA ARG A 215 4.11 22.40 -17.24
C ARG A 215 4.68 23.63 -16.52
N ASN A 216 5.39 23.46 -15.40
CA ASN A 216 5.95 24.55 -14.59
C ASN A 216 7.30 25.08 -15.12
N HIS A 217 7.50 25.06 -16.43
CA HIS A 217 8.71 25.55 -17.07
C HIS A 217 8.31 26.51 -18.18
N ASP A 218 9.01 27.64 -18.29
CA ASP A 218 8.71 28.67 -19.31
C ASP A 218 9.12 28.24 -20.73
N ASP A 219 10.00 27.24 -20.84
CA ASP A 219 10.48 26.67 -22.10
C ASP A 219 9.46 25.67 -22.67
N ASN A 220 8.72 26.09 -23.70
CA ASN A 220 7.72 25.27 -24.37
C ASN A 220 8.31 24.00 -25.03
N GLU A 221 9.55 24.03 -25.52
CA GLU A 221 10.20 22.85 -26.11
C GLU A 221 10.50 21.81 -25.02
N LEU A 222 10.98 22.27 -23.86
CA LEU A 222 11.17 21.43 -22.70
C LEU A 222 9.85 20.83 -22.20
N VAL A 223 8.77 21.62 -22.11
CA VAL A 223 7.44 21.12 -21.71
C VAL A 223 6.99 20.01 -22.67
N ALA A 224 7.13 20.21 -23.98
CA ALA A 224 6.79 19.21 -24.99
C ALA A 224 7.64 17.93 -24.86
N GLU A 225 8.95 18.06 -24.65
CA GLU A 225 9.86 16.93 -24.40
C GLU A 225 9.40 16.12 -23.16
N LEU A 226 9.12 16.79 -22.05
CA LEU A 226 8.70 16.15 -20.81
C LEU A 226 7.32 15.50 -20.93
N MET A 227 6.38 16.10 -21.66
CA MET A 227 5.08 15.51 -21.99
C MET A 227 5.25 14.24 -22.84
N ALA A 228 6.14 14.25 -23.83
CA ALA A 228 6.44 13.07 -24.65
C ALA A 228 7.08 11.95 -23.82
N ILE A 229 7.93 12.28 -22.85
CA ILE A 229 8.50 11.30 -21.90
C ILE A 229 7.41 10.71 -20.99
N PHE A 230 6.47 11.54 -20.51
CA PHE A 230 5.38 11.10 -19.63
C PHE A 230 4.36 10.21 -20.34
N THR A 231 4.10 10.46 -21.62
CA THR A 231 3.11 9.73 -22.43
C THR A 231 3.70 8.56 -23.21
N ARG A 232 5.03 8.40 -23.22
CA ARG A 232 5.68 7.29 -23.94
C ARG A 232 5.22 5.95 -23.38
N ASP A 233 4.53 5.17 -24.21
CA ASP A 233 4.19 3.79 -23.89
C ASP A 233 5.47 3.00 -23.65
N CYS A 234 5.61 2.46 -22.43
CA CYS A 234 6.59 1.44 -22.13
C CYS A 234 6.08 0.08 -22.62
N SER A 235 5.77 -0.02 -23.92
CA SER A 235 5.52 -1.27 -24.62
C SER A 235 6.84 -1.76 -25.23
N SER A 236 7.65 -2.42 -24.41
CA SER A 236 8.83 -3.18 -24.83
C SER A 236 9.08 -4.31 -23.85
#